data_AF-Q2HTI9-F1
#
_entry.id   AF-Q2HTI9-F1
#
_cell.length_a   1.000
_cell.length_b   1.000
_cell.length_c   1.000
_cell.angle_alpha   90.00
_cell.angle_beta   90.00
_cell.angle_gamma   90.00
#
_symmetry.space_group_name_H-M   'P 1'
#
loop_
_entity.id
_entity.type
_entity.pdbx_description
1 polymer ?
#
loop_
_entity_poly.entity_id
_entity_poly.type
_entity_poly.pdbx_seq_one_letter_code
_entity_poly.pdbx_strand_id
1 'polypeptide(L)'
;MMSDSKSHAEIPILDMSKTLDSSSLSSLIKASKVWGFFHIINHGISKELCSQLHSISKYLFSLPSETKLRVGPFSSLKSYTPHFIASPFFESLRVNGPNFYVSAKSSSEILFDKQDSKFSVILQEYGNKMEELSKKILRLVLMSLGEGIEKKFYDSEFKNCHGYLRINNYSCQEIMENDKVEGLGMHTDMSCITILYQDEIGGLQVRSNEGKWIDICPNEGTLVVNIGDMLQAWSNDKLRSSEHRVVLKHIVDRFSLAFFWCFEDEKVILAPDEVVGDGNKRKYKPFVCLDYLKFRENNERGRFEKVGFTVKDFAGINKAHL
;
A
#
# COMPACT_ATOMS: atom_id res chain seq x y z
N MET A 1 7.58 15.64 -34.87
CA MET A 1 7.56 14.74 -33.69
C MET A 1 7.18 15.57 -32.49
N MET A 2 5.95 15.43 -32.01
CA MET A 2 5.47 16.16 -30.83
C MET A 2 6.11 15.51 -29.61
N SER A 3 6.86 16.28 -28.84
CA SER A 3 7.37 15.86 -27.54
C SER A 3 6.18 15.58 -26.62
N ASP A 4 5.97 14.31 -26.26
CA ASP A 4 5.10 13.96 -25.15
C ASP A 4 5.62 14.66 -23.89
N SER A 5 4.95 15.76 -23.50
CA SER A 5 5.20 16.36 -22.19
C SER A 5 4.84 15.31 -21.17
N LYS A 6 5.85 14.71 -20.51
CA LYS A 6 5.63 13.81 -19.38
C LYS A 6 4.80 14.58 -18.36
N SER A 7 3.51 14.26 -18.24
CA SER A 7 2.64 14.87 -17.26
C SER A 7 3.05 14.33 -15.90
N HIS A 8 3.81 15.12 -15.15
CA HIS A 8 4.11 14.84 -13.76
C HIS A 8 2.87 15.20 -12.93
N ALA A 9 2.40 14.30 -12.06
CA ALA A 9 1.40 14.70 -11.09
C ALA A 9 2.08 15.57 -10.03
N GLU A 10 1.61 16.80 -9.86
CA GLU A 10 1.85 17.56 -8.63
C GLU A 10 1.03 16.91 -7.51
N ILE A 11 1.52 15.76 -7.03
CA ILE A 11 0.96 15.06 -5.87
C ILE A 11 1.32 15.89 -4.64
N PRO A 12 0.33 16.37 -3.86
CA PRO A 12 0.59 17.23 -2.71
C PRO A 12 1.52 16.60 -1.68
N ILE A 13 2.36 17.43 -1.04
CA ILE A 13 3.28 17.04 0.02
C ILE A 13 2.73 17.53 1.36
N LEU A 14 2.65 16.63 2.34
CA LEU A 14 2.21 16.91 3.70
C LEU A 14 3.40 16.86 4.67
N ASP A 15 3.57 17.92 5.46
CA ASP A 15 4.63 18.00 6.48
C ASP A 15 4.15 17.43 7.81
N MET A 16 4.69 16.27 8.20
CA MET A 16 4.26 15.56 9.41
C MET A 16 4.76 16.19 10.71
N SER A 17 5.67 17.17 10.65
CA SER A 17 6.18 17.87 11.83
C SER A 17 5.27 19.02 12.30
N LYS A 18 4.37 19.50 11.44
CA LYS A 18 3.53 20.67 11.70
C LYS A 18 2.15 20.28 12.21
N THR A 19 1.56 21.15 13.02
CA THR A 19 0.12 21.11 13.29
C THR A 19 -0.62 21.53 12.03
N LEU A 20 -1.54 20.69 11.53
CA LEU A 20 -2.28 21.01 10.32
C LEU A 20 -3.31 22.11 10.61
N ASP A 21 -3.23 23.17 9.81
CA ASP A 21 -4.26 24.20 9.71
C ASP A 21 -5.38 23.77 8.75
N SER A 22 -6.41 24.60 8.63
CA SER A 22 -7.54 24.34 7.74
C SER A 22 -7.13 24.24 6.26
N SER A 23 -6.09 24.98 5.84
CA SER A 23 -5.59 24.97 4.47
C SER A 23 -4.89 23.64 4.14
N SER A 24 -4.10 23.11 5.06
CA SER A 24 -3.42 21.81 4.93
C SER A 24 -4.43 20.66 4.90
N LEU A 25 -5.45 20.68 5.77
CA LEU A 25 -6.52 19.68 5.75
C LEU A 25 -7.32 19.72 4.44
N SER A 26 -7.60 20.92 3.93
CA SER A 26 -8.28 21.11 2.64
C SER A 26 -7.46 20.56 1.47
N SER A 27 -6.14 20.75 1.51
CA SER A 27 -5.22 20.20 0.52
C SER A 27 -5.13 18.68 0.60
N LEU A 28 -5.07 18.12 1.81
CA LEU A 28 -5.05 16.68 2.06
C LEU A 28 -6.32 15.98 1.55
N ILE A 29 -7.50 16.51 1.86
CA ILE A 29 -8.75 15.92 1.38
C ILE A 29 -8.87 16.02 -0.14
N LYS A 30 -8.40 17.12 -0.75
CA LYS A 30 -8.37 17.26 -2.21
C LYS A 30 -7.44 16.23 -2.84
N ALA A 31 -6.23 16.03 -2.30
CA ALA A 31 -5.29 15.01 -2.75
C ALA A 31 -5.89 13.61 -2.64
N SER A 32 -6.47 13.28 -1.48
CA SER A 32 -7.07 11.98 -1.19
C SER A 32 -8.30 11.69 -2.07
N LYS A 33 -9.03 12.72 -2.50
CA LYS A 33 -10.16 12.61 -3.45
C LYS A 33 -9.72 12.46 -4.89
N VAL A 34 -8.81 13.33 -5.34
CA VAL A 34 -8.43 13.41 -6.75
C VAL A 34 -7.47 12.29 -7.11
N TRP A 35 -6.43 12.13 -6.32
CA TRP A 35 -5.35 11.18 -6.58
C TRP A 35 -5.48 9.91 -5.75
N GLY A 36 -6.02 10.00 -4.54
CA GLY A 36 -5.89 8.90 -3.58
C GLY A 36 -4.45 8.70 -3.09
N PHE A 37 -3.55 9.60 -3.47
CA PHE A 37 -2.11 9.56 -3.22
C PHE A 37 -1.65 10.95 -2.76
N PHE A 38 -0.70 10.98 -1.84
CA PHE A 38 0.02 12.17 -1.40
C PHE A 38 1.42 11.79 -0.90
N HIS A 39 2.34 12.73 -0.91
CA HIS A 39 3.66 12.57 -0.29
C HIS A 39 3.62 13.05 1.16
N ILE A 40 4.47 12.49 2.00
CA ILE A 40 4.75 13.01 3.34
C ILE A 40 6.24 13.28 3.53
N ILE A 41 6.58 14.34 4.27
CA ILE A 41 7.94 14.69 4.70
C ILE A 41 8.00 14.84 6.21
N ASN A 42 9.21 14.91 6.77
CA ASN A 42 9.45 15.02 8.21
C ASN A 42 8.71 13.94 9.02
N HIS A 43 8.62 12.74 8.44
CA HIS A 43 7.84 11.61 8.94
C HIS A 43 8.55 10.83 10.07
N GLY A 44 9.81 11.14 10.38
CA GLY A 44 10.54 10.56 11.51
C GLY A 44 11.09 9.14 11.31
N ILE A 45 11.01 8.61 10.09
CA ILE A 45 11.67 7.35 9.70
C ILE A 45 13.09 7.69 9.25
N SER A 46 14.10 7.07 9.88
CA SER A 46 15.50 7.38 9.59
C SER A 46 15.95 6.77 8.26
N LYS A 47 16.80 7.50 7.53
CA LYS A 47 17.39 7.03 6.27
C LYS A 47 18.28 5.81 6.52
N GLU A 48 18.93 5.76 7.68
CA GLU A 48 19.76 4.66 8.14
C GLU A 48 18.94 3.37 8.27
N LEU A 49 17.74 3.44 8.84
CA LEU A 49 16.87 2.28 9.01
C LEU A 49 16.39 1.74 7.66
N CYS A 50 15.98 2.63 6.74
CA CYS A 50 15.65 2.23 5.36
C CYS A 50 16.85 1.62 4.64
N SER A 51 18.06 2.16 4.84
CA SER A 51 19.30 1.65 4.23
C SER A 51 19.70 0.28 4.78
N GLN A 52 19.49 0.04 6.07
CA GLN A 52 19.68 -1.27 6.68
C GLN A 52 18.70 -2.31 6.11
N LEU A 53 17.42 -1.95 5.97
CA LEU A 53 16.41 -2.81 5.35
C LEU A 53 16.71 -3.09 3.87
N HIS A 54 17.22 -2.10 3.13
CA HIS A 54 17.67 -2.31 1.76
C HIS A 54 18.88 -3.26 1.69
N SER A 55 19.82 -3.17 2.63
CA SER A 55 20.94 -4.11 2.69
C SER A 55 20.47 -5.55 2.98
N ILE A 56 19.50 -5.67 3.90
CA ILE A 56 18.85 -6.95 4.21
C ILE A 56 18.10 -7.50 3.00
N SER A 57 17.37 -6.67 2.26
CA SER A 57 16.59 -7.12 1.11
C SER A 57 17.50 -7.67 0.01
N LYS A 58 18.63 -7.02 -0.26
CA LYS A 58 19.63 -7.53 -1.22
C LYS A 58 20.11 -8.92 -0.85
N TYR A 59 20.45 -9.14 0.42
CA TYR A 59 20.85 -10.47 0.88
C TYR A 59 19.69 -11.48 0.76
N LEU A 60 18.52 -11.14 1.28
CA LEU A 60 17.31 -11.97 1.23
C LEU A 60 16.98 -12.44 -0.18
N PHE A 61 16.96 -11.53 -1.16
CA PHE A 61 16.54 -11.86 -2.53
C PHE A 61 17.66 -12.49 -3.36
N SER A 62 18.93 -12.38 -2.93
CA SER A 62 20.06 -13.14 -3.49
C SER A 62 20.06 -14.63 -3.11
N LEU A 63 19.26 -15.05 -2.12
CA LEU A 63 19.16 -16.45 -1.74
C LEU A 63 18.61 -17.31 -2.89
N PRO A 64 19.00 -18.60 -2.98
CA PRO A 64 18.43 -19.53 -3.96
C PRO A 64 16.90 -19.56 -3.91
N SER A 65 16.26 -19.69 -5.07
CA SER A 65 14.79 -19.75 -5.15
C SER A 65 14.20 -20.85 -4.26
N GLU A 66 14.86 -22.02 -4.21
CA GLU A 66 14.45 -23.13 -3.36
C GLU A 66 14.39 -22.74 -1.88
N THR A 67 15.39 -22.00 -1.39
CA THR A 67 15.43 -21.49 -0.01
C THR A 67 14.30 -20.51 0.25
N LYS A 68 14.07 -19.54 -0.65
CA LYS A 68 12.99 -18.56 -0.51
C LYS A 68 11.61 -19.23 -0.53
N LEU A 69 11.42 -20.25 -1.37
CA LEU A 69 10.16 -21.00 -1.49
C LEU A 69 9.80 -21.81 -0.24
N ARG A 70 10.76 -22.12 0.65
CA ARG A 70 10.47 -22.77 1.96
C ARG A 70 9.53 -21.94 2.83
N VAL A 71 9.46 -20.62 2.63
CA VAL A 71 8.48 -19.73 3.30
C VAL A 71 7.45 -19.14 2.31
N GLY A 72 7.34 -19.73 1.13
CA GLY A 72 6.49 -19.30 0.02
C GLY A 72 5.01 -19.65 0.17
N PRO A 73 4.20 -19.53 -0.90
CA PRO A 73 2.74 -19.68 -0.87
C PRO A 73 2.25 -21.05 -0.40
N PHE A 74 3.05 -22.10 -0.60
CA PHE A 74 2.75 -23.47 -0.18
C PHE A 74 3.26 -23.82 1.23
N SER A 75 3.95 -22.88 1.89
CA SER A 75 4.40 -23.04 3.27
C SER A 75 3.31 -22.68 4.27
N SER A 76 3.51 -23.05 5.54
CA SER A 76 2.65 -22.59 6.64
C SER A 76 2.73 -21.08 6.89
N LEU A 77 3.88 -20.46 6.58
CA LEU A 77 4.12 -19.03 6.84
C LEU A 77 3.53 -18.12 5.77
N LYS A 78 3.54 -18.56 4.50
CA LYS A 78 3.06 -17.78 3.35
C LYS A 78 3.63 -16.35 3.32
N SER A 79 4.89 -16.18 3.75
CA SER A 79 5.52 -14.87 3.87
C SER A 79 6.21 -14.45 2.58
N TYR A 80 6.73 -15.37 1.77
CA TYR A 80 7.37 -15.06 0.50
C TYR A 80 6.39 -15.17 -0.68
N THR A 81 6.39 -14.15 -1.54
CA THR A 81 5.73 -14.15 -2.84
C THR A 81 6.80 -14.27 -3.93
N PRO A 82 6.87 -15.41 -4.65
CA PRO A 82 7.81 -15.58 -5.76
C PRO A 82 7.37 -14.80 -7.00
N HIS A 83 8.27 -14.71 -7.97
CA HIS A 83 7.93 -14.35 -9.35
C HIS A 83 6.76 -15.19 -9.88
N PHE A 84 5.82 -14.56 -10.56
CA PHE A 84 4.66 -15.22 -11.17
C PHE A 84 4.35 -14.64 -12.55
N ILE A 85 3.51 -15.33 -13.34
CA ILE A 85 3.34 -15.06 -14.78
C ILE A 85 2.99 -13.59 -15.09
N ALA A 86 2.08 -12.94 -14.34
CA ALA A 86 1.77 -11.52 -14.58
C ALA A 86 2.84 -10.54 -14.08
N SER A 87 3.73 -10.94 -13.20
CA SER A 87 4.75 -10.05 -12.64
C SER A 87 6.04 -10.83 -12.47
N PRO A 88 6.69 -11.19 -13.60
CA PRO A 88 7.83 -12.10 -13.61
C PRO A 88 9.08 -11.47 -13.01
N PHE A 89 9.09 -10.15 -12.79
CA PHE A 89 10.19 -9.41 -12.22
C PHE A 89 9.97 -9.02 -10.76
N PHE A 90 8.79 -9.29 -10.19
CA PHE A 90 8.47 -8.94 -8.80
C PHE A 90 8.53 -10.15 -7.88
N GLU A 91 9.18 -9.94 -6.73
CA GLU A 91 9.10 -10.83 -5.58
C GLU A 91 9.01 -10.01 -4.29
N SER A 92 8.47 -10.60 -3.22
CA SER A 92 8.38 -9.91 -1.94
C SER A 92 8.39 -10.83 -0.73
N LEU A 93 8.73 -10.26 0.44
CA LEU A 93 8.60 -10.89 1.73
C LEU A 93 7.68 -10.07 2.64
N ARG A 94 6.67 -10.72 3.21
CA ARG A 94 5.68 -10.17 4.14
C ARG A 94 6.08 -10.43 5.59
N VAL A 95 5.93 -9.40 6.42
CA VAL A 95 6.12 -9.46 7.88
C VAL A 95 4.89 -8.84 8.55
N ASN A 96 4.23 -9.60 9.41
CA ASN A 96 2.96 -9.21 10.02
C ASN A 96 3.15 -8.59 11.40
N GLY A 97 2.41 -7.52 11.67
CA GLY A 97 2.19 -6.98 13.01
C GLY A 97 1.04 -7.70 13.71
N PRO A 98 0.76 -7.35 14.99
CA PRO A 98 1.50 -6.39 15.81
C PRO A 98 2.86 -6.93 16.31
N ASN A 99 3.09 -8.25 16.20
CA ASN A 99 4.35 -8.88 16.62
C ASN A 99 5.30 -9.11 15.43
N PHE A 100 5.82 -8.01 14.88
CA PHE A 100 6.75 -8.03 13.75
C PHE A 100 8.01 -8.85 14.03
N TYR A 101 8.51 -8.82 15.27
CA TYR A 101 9.69 -9.60 15.67
C TYR A 101 9.44 -11.10 15.49
N VAL A 102 8.33 -11.62 16.01
CA VAL A 102 8.00 -13.05 15.90
C VAL A 102 7.75 -13.42 14.43
N SER A 103 7.00 -12.61 13.68
CA SER A 103 6.75 -12.87 12.25
C SER A 103 8.05 -12.89 11.44
N ALA A 104 8.97 -11.95 11.70
CA ALA A 104 10.27 -11.88 11.06
C ALA A 104 11.15 -13.07 11.46
N LYS A 105 11.17 -13.41 12.75
CA LYS A 105 11.95 -14.52 13.31
C LYS A 105 11.55 -15.86 12.69
N SER A 106 10.25 -16.13 12.55
CA SER A 106 9.79 -17.36 11.91
C SER A 106 10.27 -17.49 10.46
N SER A 107 10.39 -16.39 9.73
CA SER A 107 10.92 -16.40 8.37
C SER A 107 12.45 -16.53 8.36
N SER A 108 13.17 -15.80 9.21
CA SER A 108 14.64 -15.79 9.23
C SER A 108 15.25 -17.11 9.68
N GLU A 109 14.62 -17.82 10.63
CA GLU A 109 15.06 -19.15 11.07
C GLU A 109 15.06 -20.19 9.94
N ILE A 110 14.20 -20.01 8.94
CA ILE A 110 14.13 -20.89 7.76
C ILE A 110 15.04 -20.39 6.64
N LEU A 111 15.15 -19.08 6.45
CA LEU A 111 15.84 -18.48 5.31
C LEU A 111 17.36 -18.38 5.48
N PHE A 112 17.85 -18.12 6.69
CA PHE A 112 19.26 -17.81 6.93
C PHE A 112 20.02 -18.93 7.63
N ASP A 113 19.35 -20.05 7.94
CA ASP A 113 19.87 -21.21 8.68
C ASP A 113 20.65 -20.83 9.97
N LYS A 114 20.34 -19.65 10.53
CA LYS A 114 20.91 -19.07 11.75
C LYS A 114 19.86 -18.21 12.44
N GLN A 115 19.96 -18.10 13.76
CA GLN A 115 19.12 -17.19 14.54
C GLN A 115 19.61 -15.75 14.33
N ASP A 116 19.26 -15.15 13.19
CA ASP A 116 19.55 -13.74 12.89
C ASP A 116 18.59 -12.84 13.68
N SER A 117 19.01 -12.48 14.90
CA SER A 117 18.27 -11.55 15.75
C SER A 117 18.22 -10.14 15.14
N LYS A 118 19.21 -9.74 14.34
CA LYS A 118 19.29 -8.40 13.76
C LYS A 118 18.17 -8.17 12.76
N PHE A 119 17.86 -9.16 11.91
CA PHE A 119 16.73 -9.11 10.99
C PHE A 119 15.41 -8.80 11.71
N SER A 120 15.10 -9.58 12.75
CA SER A 120 13.84 -9.44 13.50
C SER A 120 13.77 -8.15 14.32
N VAL A 121 14.89 -7.70 14.91
CA VAL A 121 14.95 -6.43 15.65
C VAL A 121 14.68 -5.23 14.74
N ILE A 122 15.34 -5.18 13.57
CA ILE A 122 15.18 -4.07 12.61
C ILE A 122 13.74 -4.01 12.08
N LEU A 123 13.14 -5.16 11.75
CA LEU A 123 11.75 -5.22 11.29
C LEU A 123 10.74 -4.85 12.38
N GLN A 124 11.03 -5.19 13.64
CA GLN A 124 10.22 -4.72 14.77
C GLN A 124 10.31 -3.20 14.92
N GLU A 125 11.50 -2.62 14.84
CA GLU A 125 11.68 -1.18 14.94
C GLU A 125 10.95 -0.45 13.81
N TYR A 126 11.15 -0.88 12.56
CA TYR A 126 10.49 -0.27 11.41
C TYR A 126 8.98 -0.44 11.46
N GLY A 127 8.51 -1.65 11.78
CA GLY A 127 7.08 -1.95 11.95
C GLY A 127 6.43 -1.02 12.98
N ASN A 128 7.00 -0.92 14.18
CA ASN A 128 6.47 -0.04 15.24
C ASN A 128 6.42 1.43 14.81
N LYS A 129 7.49 1.93 14.18
CA LYS A 129 7.50 3.31 13.69
C LYS A 129 6.44 3.55 12.62
N MET A 130 6.23 2.57 11.72
CA MET A 130 5.19 2.63 10.70
C MET A 130 3.77 2.50 11.25
N GLU A 131 3.55 1.73 12.32
CA GLU A 131 2.27 1.70 13.02
C GLU A 131 1.93 3.07 13.60
N GLU A 132 2.84 3.69 14.35
CA GLU A 132 2.63 5.03 14.93
C GLU A 132 2.41 6.09 13.85
N LEU A 133 3.17 6.03 12.75
CA LEU A 133 2.99 6.90 11.61
C LEU A 133 1.63 6.70 10.94
N SER A 134 1.19 5.45 10.77
CA SER A 134 -0.12 5.11 10.19
C SER A 134 -1.27 5.63 11.04
N LYS A 135 -1.20 5.47 12.36
CA LYS A 135 -2.17 6.03 13.32
C LYS A 135 -2.28 7.55 13.17
N LYS A 136 -1.14 8.25 13.09
CA LYS A 136 -1.10 9.70 12.91
C LYS A 136 -1.70 10.13 11.58
N ILE A 137 -1.29 9.50 10.47
CA ILE A 137 -1.82 9.82 9.13
C ILE A 137 -3.32 9.60 9.07
N LEU A 138 -3.80 8.47 9.60
CA LEU A 138 -5.22 8.13 9.59
C LEU A 138 -6.05 9.17 10.36
N ARG A 139 -5.59 9.64 11.53
CA ARG A 139 -6.24 10.75 12.25
C ARG A 139 -6.32 12.01 11.38
N LEU A 140 -5.23 12.40 10.71
CA LEU A 140 -5.23 13.57 9.82
C LEU A 140 -6.20 13.41 8.63
N VAL A 141 -6.26 12.21 8.04
CA VAL A 141 -7.22 11.90 6.97
C VAL A 141 -8.65 12.01 7.49
N LEU A 142 -8.95 11.49 8.69
CA LEU A 142 -10.27 11.63 9.30
C LEU A 142 -10.62 13.08 9.64
N MET A 143 -9.68 13.88 10.14
CA MET A 143 -9.87 15.32 10.37
C MET A 143 -10.21 16.05 9.06
N SER A 144 -9.61 15.62 7.95
CA SER A 144 -9.87 16.21 6.62
C SER A 144 -11.25 15.89 6.05
N LEU A 145 -11.97 14.88 6.60
CA LEU A 145 -13.32 14.51 6.17
C LEU A 145 -14.42 15.41 6.75
N GLY A 146 -14.15 16.09 7.86
CA GLY A 146 -15.10 16.98 8.53
C GLY A 146 -14.78 17.19 10.00
N GLU A 147 -15.37 18.25 10.56
CA GLU A 147 -15.23 18.57 11.98
C GLU A 147 -15.78 17.43 12.86
N GLY A 148 -15.01 17.02 13.87
CA GLY A 148 -15.41 15.99 14.83
C GLY A 148 -15.36 14.54 14.33
N ILE A 149 -15.16 14.28 13.03
CA ILE A 149 -15.10 12.92 12.45
C ILE A 149 -13.98 12.09 13.09
N GLU A 150 -12.77 12.64 13.19
CA GLU A 150 -11.63 11.95 13.81
C GLU A 150 -11.93 11.56 15.26
N LYS A 151 -12.34 12.53 16.10
CA LYS A 151 -12.63 12.30 17.52
C LYS A 151 -13.73 11.27 17.74
N LYS A 152 -14.73 11.25 16.86
CA LYS A 152 -15.89 10.36 16.97
C LYS A 152 -15.57 8.93 16.56
N PHE A 153 -14.80 8.74 15.49
CA PHE A 153 -14.67 7.44 14.85
C PHE A 153 -13.30 6.77 15.02
N TYR A 154 -12.22 7.50 15.32
CA TYR A 154 -10.90 6.87 15.38
C TYR A 154 -10.86 5.72 16.40
N ASP A 155 -11.25 5.96 17.65
CA ASP A 155 -11.18 4.95 18.70
C ASP A 155 -12.25 3.85 18.55
N SER A 156 -13.42 4.14 17.97
CA SER A 156 -14.47 3.14 17.80
C SER A 156 -14.27 2.25 16.57
N GLU A 157 -13.72 2.80 15.48
CA GLU A 157 -13.63 2.13 14.19
C GLU A 157 -12.21 1.61 13.87
N PHE A 158 -11.17 2.31 14.33
CA PHE A 158 -9.79 2.10 13.84
C PHE A 158 -8.78 1.69 14.92
N LYS A 159 -9.16 1.65 16.20
CA LYS A 159 -8.23 1.31 17.30
C LYS A 159 -7.57 -0.07 17.18
N ASN A 160 -8.27 -1.02 16.58
CA ASN A 160 -7.84 -2.42 16.41
C ASN A 160 -7.17 -2.65 15.05
N CYS A 161 -6.95 -1.60 14.26
CA CYS A 161 -6.20 -1.73 13.02
C CYS A 161 -4.79 -2.25 13.31
N HIS A 162 -4.24 -3.00 12.37
CA HIS A 162 -2.92 -3.58 12.47
C HIS A 162 -2.15 -3.42 11.15
N GLY A 163 -0.83 -3.52 11.23
CA GLY A 163 0.06 -3.33 10.10
C GLY A 163 0.63 -4.64 9.57
N TYR A 164 0.97 -4.66 8.28
CA TYR A 164 1.97 -5.59 7.77
C TYR A 164 2.91 -4.88 6.78
N LEU A 165 4.15 -5.32 6.77
CA LEU A 165 5.18 -4.83 5.86
C LEU A 165 5.35 -5.81 4.71
N ARG A 166 5.50 -5.31 3.48
CA ARG A 166 6.11 -6.02 2.37
C ARG A 166 7.43 -5.38 1.98
N ILE A 167 8.47 -6.20 1.99
CA ILE A 167 9.76 -5.89 1.39
C ILE A 167 9.67 -6.33 -0.06
N ASN A 168 9.73 -5.40 -1.00
CA ASN A 168 9.56 -5.69 -2.43
C ASN A 168 10.89 -5.57 -3.15
N ASN A 169 11.15 -6.52 -4.05
CA ASN A 169 12.26 -6.47 -5.00
C ASN A 169 11.75 -6.62 -6.41
N TYR A 170 12.34 -5.85 -7.32
CA TYR A 170 12.07 -5.92 -8.73
C TYR A 170 13.37 -6.10 -9.48
N SER A 171 13.58 -7.26 -10.09
CA SER A 171 14.81 -7.59 -10.80
C SER A 171 14.51 -7.88 -12.25
N CYS A 172 15.00 -7.04 -13.15
CA CYS A 172 14.84 -7.21 -14.59
C CYS A 172 16.22 -7.30 -15.25
N GLN A 173 16.43 -8.37 -16.03
CA GLN A 173 17.71 -8.64 -16.69
C GLN A 173 17.75 -8.08 -18.11
N GLU A 174 16.60 -7.79 -18.73
CA GLU A 174 16.50 -7.30 -20.10
C GLU A 174 15.31 -6.34 -20.23
N ILE A 175 15.57 -5.12 -20.71
CA ILE A 175 14.53 -4.19 -21.16
C ILE A 175 14.67 -4.07 -22.68
N MET A 176 13.70 -4.60 -23.42
CA MET A 176 13.62 -4.37 -24.86
C MET A 176 13.27 -2.91 -25.11
N GLU A 177 13.99 -2.23 -26.03
CA GLU A 177 14.01 -0.77 -26.21
C GLU A 177 12.65 -0.09 -26.53
N ASN A 178 11.54 -0.81 -26.58
CA ASN A 178 10.19 -0.24 -26.78
C ASN A 178 9.10 -0.80 -25.86
N ASP A 179 9.42 -1.72 -24.95
CA ASP A 179 8.42 -2.31 -24.06
C ASP A 179 8.44 -1.67 -22.68
N LYS A 180 7.28 -1.18 -22.24
CA LYS A 180 7.05 -0.86 -20.83
C LYS A 180 7.02 -2.17 -20.06
N VAL A 181 8.15 -2.57 -19.52
CA VAL A 181 8.27 -3.79 -18.72
C VAL A 181 7.50 -3.61 -17.41
N GLU A 182 6.42 -4.36 -17.24
CA GLU A 182 5.59 -4.29 -16.05
C GLU A 182 6.28 -5.04 -14.90
N GLY A 183 6.71 -4.30 -13.87
CA GLY A 183 7.31 -4.85 -12.66
C GLY A 183 6.23 -5.47 -11.77
N LEU A 184 5.19 -4.72 -11.47
CA LEU A 184 3.99 -5.20 -10.77
C LEU A 184 2.75 -4.62 -11.43
N GLY A 185 1.81 -5.49 -11.77
CA GLY A 185 0.60 -5.15 -12.51
C GLY A 185 -0.29 -4.14 -11.81
N MET A 186 -1.17 -3.51 -12.60
CA MET A 186 -2.18 -2.56 -12.11
C MET A 186 -3.03 -3.17 -11.01
N HIS A 187 -3.11 -2.53 -9.85
CA HIS A 187 -3.96 -2.96 -8.75
C HIS A 187 -4.42 -1.79 -7.87
N THR A 188 -5.36 -2.06 -6.98
CA THR A 188 -5.65 -1.23 -5.81
C THR A 188 -5.23 -1.95 -4.54
N ASP A 189 -4.97 -1.20 -3.46
CA ASP A 189 -4.64 -1.80 -2.18
C ASP A 189 -5.88 -2.15 -1.38
N MET A 190 -5.89 -3.33 -0.76
CA MET A 190 -7.01 -3.76 0.10
C MET A 190 -6.96 -3.16 1.52
N SER A 191 -5.95 -2.34 1.82
CA SER A 191 -5.73 -1.73 3.13
C SER A 191 -6.69 -0.56 3.40
N CYS A 192 -6.57 0.08 4.57
CA CYS A 192 -7.11 1.41 4.82
C CYS A 192 -6.21 2.47 4.18
N ILE A 193 -4.92 2.42 4.53
CA ILE A 193 -3.87 3.24 3.93
C ILE A 193 -2.63 2.38 3.71
N THR A 194 -1.82 2.76 2.73
CA THR A 194 -0.49 2.19 2.50
C THR A 194 0.54 3.30 2.57
N ILE A 195 1.65 3.05 3.25
CA ILE A 195 2.82 3.94 3.33
C ILE A 195 3.96 3.25 2.59
N LEU A 196 4.47 3.89 1.55
CA LEU A 196 5.46 3.34 0.64
C LEU A 196 6.74 4.17 0.69
N TYR A 197 7.83 3.50 1.05
CA TYR A 197 9.18 3.94 0.71
C TYR A 197 9.55 3.37 -0.66
N GLN A 198 10.09 4.21 -1.53
CA GLN A 198 10.65 3.81 -2.82
C GLN A 198 12.06 4.37 -2.96
N ASP A 199 12.92 3.64 -3.67
CA ASP A 199 14.24 4.11 -4.04
C ASP A 199 14.21 5.15 -5.18
N GLU A 200 15.38 5.64 -5.55
CA GLU A 200 15.56 6.67 -6.59
C GLU A 200 15.33 6.14 -8.02
N ILE A 201 15.12 4.83 -8.21
CA ILE A 201 14.90 4.23 -9.54
C ILE A 201 13.50 4.60 -10.07
N GLY A 202 12.53 4.76 -9.16
CA GLY A 202 11.16 5.13 -9.50
C GLY A 202 10.42 4.02 -10.24
N GLY A 203 9.44 4.40 -11.07
CA GLY A 203 8.62 3.44 -11.83
C GLY A 203 7.21 3.23 -11.29
N LEU A 204 6.91 3.73 -10.09
CA LEU A 204 5.55 3.79 -9.57
C LEU A 204 4.68 4.71 -10.44
N GLN A 205 3.51 4.22 -10.84
CA GLN A 205 2.52 4.98 -11.59
C GLN A 205 1.15 4.88 -10.92
N VAL A 206 0.41 6.00 -10.89
CA VAL A 206 -0.99 6.07 -10.47
C VAL A 206 -1.87 6.41 -11.66
N ARG A 207 -3.09 5.85 -11.70
CA ARG A 207 -4.07 6.15 -12.73
C ARG A 207 -4.89 7.38 -12.35
N SER A 208 -4.84 8.42 -13.18
CA SER A 208 -5.64 9.63 -12.99
C SER A 208 -7.15 9.36 -13.21
N ASN A 209 -8.00 10.31 -12.84
CA ASN A 209 -9.44 10.25 -13.13
C ASN A 209 -9.75 10.23 -14.63
N GLU A 210 -8.83 10.71 -15.47
CA GLU A 210 -8.92 10.67 -16.94
C GLU A 210 -8.47 9.32 -17.51
N GLY A 211 -8.11 8.36 -16.66
CA GLY A 211 -7.63 7.04 -17.06
C GLY A 211 -6.18 7.01 -17.54
N LYS A 212 -5.43 8.12 -17.41
CA LYS A 212 -4.01 8.23 -17.80
C LYS A 212 -3.09 7.74 -16.70
N TRP A 213 -1.99 7.09 -17.08
CA TRP A 213 -0.92 6.70 -16.16
C TRP A 213 0.01 7.87 -15.89
N ILE A 214 0.17 8.22 -14.61
CA ILE A 214 1.01 9.32 -14.16
C ILE A 214 2.12 8.78 -13.25
N ASP A 215 3.36 9.16 -13.52
CA ASP A 215 4.51 8.79 -12.71
C ASP A 215 4.45 9.47 -11.33
N ILE A 216 4.72 8.69 -10.28
CA ILE A 216 5.03 9.19 -8.94
C ILE A 216 6.54 9.16 -8.79
N CYS A 217 7.17 10.31 -9.04
CA CYS A 217 8.63 10.42 -8.98
C CYS A 217 9.13 10.23 -7.54
N PRO A 218 10.23 9.47 -7.33
CA PRO A 218 10.95 9.48 -6.07
C PRO A 218 11.40 10.89 -5.72
N ASN A 219 11.32 11.20 -4.42
CA ASN A 219 11.83 12.44 -3.86
C ASN A 219 12.54 12.10 -2.54
N GLU A 220 13.78 12.53 -2.40
CA GLU A 220 14.58 12.26 -1.20
C GLU A 220 13.86 12.74 0.06
N GLY A 221 13.86 11.92 1.12
CA GLY A 221 13.23 12.25 2.40
C GLY A 221 11.70 12.27 2.37
N THR A 222 11.09 11.72 1.31
CA THR A 222 9.62 11.55 1.23
C THR A 222 9.21 10.10 1.38
N LEU A 223 8.00 9.90 1.88
CA LEU A 223 7.25 8.64 1.70
C LEU A 223 6.00 8.94 0.88
N VAL A 224 5.54 7.96 0.12
CA VAL A 224 4.26 8.01 -0.60
C VAL A 224 3.20 7.40 0.30
N VAL A 225 2.02 8.02 0.39
CA VAL A 225 0.86 7.47 1.06
C VAL A 225 -0.26 7.34 0.06
N ASN A 226 -0.96 6.20 0.08
CA ASN A 226 -2.19 6.03 -0.67
C ASN A 226 -3.33 5.48 0.17
N ILE A 227 -4.54 5.85 -0.24
CA ILE A 227 -5.79 5.34 0.31
C ILE A 227 -6.07 3.98 -0.31
N GLY A 228 -6.47 3.01 0.52
CA GLY A 228 -6.90 1.69 0.08
C GLY A 228 -8.42 1.53 0.04
N ASP A 229 -8.84 0.38 -0.49
CA ASP A 229 -10.22 0.04 -0.80
C ASP A 229 -11.13 0.09 0.43
N MET A 230 -10.65 -0.37 1.58
CA MET A 230 -11.46 -0.41 2.81
C MET A 230 -11.80 1.00 3.28
N LEU A 231 -10.85 1.93 3.21
CA LEU A 231 -11.08 3.31 3.61
C LEU A 231 -11.90 4.08 2.55
N GLN A 232 -11.78 3.75 1.27
CA GLN A 232 -12.70 4.24 0.24
C GLN A 232 -14.15 3.83 0.54
N ALA A 233 -14.39 2.55 0.87
CA ALA A 233 -15.72 2.05 1.18
C ALA A 233 -16.28 2.66 2.48
N TRP A 234 -15.47 2.69 3.54
CA TRP A 234 -15.85 3.32 4.82
C TRP A 234 -16.16 4.81 4.66
N SER A 235 -15.42 5.52 3.81
CA SER A 235 -15.65 6.94 3.53
C SER A 235 -16.75 7.21 2.50
N ASN A 236 -17.44 6.18 2.01
CA ASN A 236 -18.49 6.29 0.99
C ASN A 236 -18.03 7.01 -0.29
N ASP A 237 -16.83 6.67 -0.81
CA ASP A 237 -16.11 7.34 -1.91
C ASP A 237 -15.67 8.78 -1.64
N LYS A 238 -15.72 9.28 -0.40
CA LYS A 238 -15.11 10.59 -0.10
C LYS A 238 -13.58 10.55 -0.20
N LEU A 239 -12.98 9.37 -0.15
CA LEU A 239 -11.56 9.13 -0.39
C LEU A 239 -11.43 8.12 -1.52
N ARG A 240 -10.43 8.28 -2.39
CA ARG A 240 -10.27 7.47 -3.59
C ARG A 240 -9.16 6.43 -3.40
N SER A 241 -9.49 5.15 -3.56
CA SER A 241 -8.51 4.08 -3.78
C SER A 241 -8.18 4.03 -5.27
N SER A 242 -6.97 4.45 -5.62
CA SER A 242 -6.56 4.58 -7.02
C SER A 242 -5.78 3.36 -7.49
N GLU A 243 -6.09 2.96 -8.73
CA GLU A 243 -5.29 1.98 -9.45
C GLU A 243 -3.86 2.51 -9.62
N HIS A 244 -2.89 1.65 -9.32
CA HIS A 244 -1.48 1.95 -9.44
C HIS A 244 -0.71 0.70 -9.88
N ARG A 245 0.50 0.92 -10.42
CA ARG A 245 1.38 -0.15 -10.94
C ARG A 245 2.84 0.24 -10.81
N VAL A 246 3.74 -0.71 -11.06
CA VAL A 246 5.17 -0.45 -11.18
C VAL A 246 5.63 -0.82 -12.59
N VAL A 247 6.24 0.13 -13.29
CA VAL A 247 6.89 -0.06 -14.60
C VAL A 247 8.40 0.08 -14.43
N LEU A 248 9.14 -0.92 -14.89
CA LEU A 248 10.60 -0.91 -14.85
C LEU A 248 11.14 -0.10 -16.03
N LYS A 249 11.95 0.91 -15.71
CA LYS A 249 12.49 1.87 -16.68
C LYS A 249 13.97 1.63 -17.00
N HIS A 250 14.66 0.87 -16.15
CA HIS A 250 16.10 0.67 -16.17
C HIS A 250 16.43 -0.77 -15.81
N ILE A 251 17.51 -1.32 -16.39
CA ILE A 251 18.04 -2.66 -16.11
C ILE A 251 18.85 -2.60 -14.81
N VAL A 252 18.17 -2.31 -13.71
CA VAL A 252 18.71 -2.24 -12.36
C VAL A 252 17.65 -2.74 -11.40
N ASP A 253 18.08 -3.37 -10.30
CA ASP A 253 17.16 -3.79 -9.26
C ASP A 253 16.48 -2.56 -8.65
N ARG A 254 15.17 -2.61 -8.53
CA ARG A 254 14.37 -1.62 -7.80
C ARG A 254 13.92 -2.21 -6.48
N PHE A 255 13.98 -1.40 -5.43
CA PHE A 255 13.58 -1.74 -4.08
C PHE A 255 12.48 -0.82 -3.56
N SER A 256 11.53 -1.38 -2.81
CA SER A 256 10.55 -0.58 -2.07
C SER A 256 10.06 -1.31 -0.82
N LEU A 257 9.62 -0.53 0.17
CA LEU A 257 9.00 -1.04 1.39
C LEU A 257 7.56 -0.53 1.44
N ALA A 258 6.59 -1.43 1.35
CA ALA A 258 5.17 -1.09 1.42
C ALA A 258 4.60 -1.53 2.77
N PHE A 259 4.15 -0.58 3.58
CA PHE A 259 3.50 -0.84 4.86
C PHE A 259 2.00 -0.63 4.75
N PHE A 260 1.22 -1.66 5.01
CA PHE A 260 -0.23 -1.66 4.84
C PHE A 260 -0.89 -1.60 6.21
N TRP A 261 -1.72 -0.58 6.44
CA TRP A 261 -2.51 -0.42 7.66
C TRP A 261 -3.94 -0.88 7.40
N CYS A 262 -4.38 -1.94 8.08
CA CYS A 262 -5.60 -2.67 7.75
C CYS A 262 -6.54 -2.77 8.96
N PHE A 263 -7.83 -2.93 8.69
CA PHE A 263 -8.78 -3.36 9.72
C PHE A 263 -8.54 -4.82 10.14
N GLU A 264 -9.06 -5.19 11.31
CA GLU A 264 -9.19 -6.60 11.73
C GLU A 264 -10.10 -7.39 10.79
N ASP A 265 -9.84 -8.69 10.66
CA ASP A 265 -10.50 -9.58 9.69
C ASP A 265 -12.03 -9.59 9.88
N GLU A 266 -12.50 -9.55 11.13
CA GLU A 266 -13.91 -9.58 11.51
C GLU A 266 -14.61 -8.22 11.42
N LYS A 267 -13.88 -7.13 11.12
CA LYS A 267 -14.46 -5.79 11.07
C LYS A 267 -15.51 -5.71 9.97
N VAL A 268 -16.71 -5.29 10.35
CA VAL A 268 -17.75 -4.90 9.39
C VAL A 268 -17.48 -3.48 8.90
N ILE A 269 -17.31 -3.34 7.60
CA ILE A 269 -17.20 -2.06 6.90
C ILE A 269 -18.59 -1.54 6.58
N LEU A 270 -18.91 -0.39 7.16
CA LEU A 270 -20.13 0.35 6.93
C LEU A 270 -19.81 1.83 7.02
N ALA A 271 -20.17 2.61 6.00
CA ALA A 271 -20.05 4.06 6.05
C ALA A 271 -20.99 4.64 7.13
N PRO A 272 -20.48 5.38 8.13
CA PRO A 272 -21.31 6.07 9.13
C PRO A 272 -22.18 7.15 8.50
N ASP A 273 -23.36 7.44 9.07
CA ASP A 273 -24.31 8.42 8.52
C ASP A 273 -23.69 9.82 8.39
N GLU A 274 -22.88 10.24 9.37
CA GLU A 274 -22.18 11.54 9.36
C GLU A 274 -21.12 11.62 8.26
N VAL A 275 -20.51 10.48 7.92
CA VAL A 275 -19.55 10.38 6.82
C VAL A 275 -20.28 10.30 5.49
N VAL A 276 -21.45 9.68 5.42
CA VAL A 276 -22.31 9.71 4.22
C VAL A 276 -22.82 11.13 3.96
N GLY A 277 -23.21 11.83 5.02
CA GLY A 277 -23.78 13.19 5.00
C GLY A 277 -25.26 13.19 4.63
N ASP A 278 -25.98 14.21 5.12
CA ASP A 278 -27.43 14.33 4.96
C ASP A 278 -27.85 14.34 3.48
N GLY A 279 -28.93 13.60 3.18
CA GLY A 279 -29.48 13.47 1.82
C GLY A 279 -28.71 12.53 0.88
N ASN A 280 -27.54 12.03 1.29
CA ASN A 280 -26.77 11.08 0.49
C ASN A 280 -27.15 9.62 0.80
N LYS A 281 -26.98 8.75 -0.19
CA LYS A 281 -27.15 7.30 -0.02
C LYS A 281 -25.79 6.62 0.15
N ARG A 282 -25.77 5.53 0.91
CA ARG A 282 -24.63 4.61 0.94
C ARG A 282 -24.42 4.01 -0.45
N LYS A 283 -23.17 3.95 -0.87
CA LYS A 283 -22.72 3.38 -2.14
C LYS A 283 -22.31 1.92 -2.02
N TYR A 284 -22.13 1.44 -0.79
CA TYR A 284 -21.69 0.09 -0.48
C TYR A 284 -22.66 -0.57 0.50
N LYS A 285 -22.95 -1.86 0.27
CA LYS A 285 -23.59 -2.71 1.29
C LYS A 285 -22.61 -2.93 2.44
N PRO A 286 -23.06 -3.13 3.68
CA PRO A 286 -22.16 -3.56 4.76
C PRO A 286 -21.51 -4.90 4.40
N PHE A 287 -20.23 -5.07 4.73
CA PHE A 287 -19.50 -6.32 4.48
C PHE A 287 -18.38 -6.56 5.50
N VAL A 288 -17.96 -7.81 5.68
CA VAL A 288 -16.84 -8.19 6.58
C VAL A 288 -15.51 -8.08 5.82
N CYS A 289 -14.46 -7.56 6.47
CA CYS A 289 -13.14 -7.38 5.87
C CYS A 289 -12.59 -8.66 5.27
N LEU A 290 -12.61 -9.76 6.03
CA LEU A 290 -12.11 -11.06 5.60
C LEU A 290 -12.82 -11.59 4.34
N ASP A 291 -14.11 -11.31 4.18
CA ASP A 291 -14.85 -11.74 3.00
C ASP A 291 -14.37 -11.01 1.74
N TYR A 292 -14.06 -9.70 1.86
CA TYR A 292 -13.47 -8.95 0.75
C TYR A 292 -12.05 -9.43 0.43
N LEU A 293 -11.22 -9.71 1.45
CA LEU A 293 -9.87 -10.25 1.24
C LEU A 293 -9.93 -11.60 0.53
N LYS A 294 -10.80 -12.52 0.96
CA LYS A 294 -11.02 -13.80 0.30
C LYS A 294 -11.54 -13.64 -1.13
N PHE A 295 -12.45 -12.71 -1.39
CA PHE A 295 -12.93 -12.42 -2.75
C PHE A 295 -11.78 -11.97 -3.66
N ARG A 296 -10.88 -11.14 -3.15
CA ARG A 296 -9.69 -10.67 -3.87
C ARG A 296 -8.64 -11.76 -4.09
N GLU A 297 -8.50 -12.70 -3.16
CA GLU A 297 -7.51 -13.80 -3.21
C GLU A 297 -8.00 -15.05 -3.97
N ASN A 298 -9.28 -15.43 -3.84
CA ASN A 298 -9.80 -16.74 -4.26
C ASN A 298 -10.60 -16.74 -5.57
N ASN A 299 -10.80 -15.61 -6.24
CA ASN A 299 -11.61 -15.60 -7.46
C ASN A 299 -10.99 -16.55 -8.51
N GLU A 300 -11.65 -17.69 -8.74
CA GLU A 300 -11.27 -18.88 -9.55
C GLU A 300 -11.00 -18.60 -11.04
N ARG A 301 -10.88 -17.33 -11.44
CA ARG A 301 -10.09 -16.90 -12.61
C ARG A 301 -8.66 -16.53 -12.20
N GLY A 302 -8.10 -17.26 -11.24
CA GLY A 302 -6.71 -17.18 -10.76
C GLY A 302 -5.65 -17.58 -11.78
N ARG A 303 -5.88 -17.30 -13.07
CA ARG A 303 -4.76 -16.91 -13.91
C ARG A 303 -4.49 -15.48 -13.52
N PHE A 304 -3.26 -15.20 -13.12
CA PHE A 304 -2.74 -13.85 -12.94
C PHE A 304 -2.82 -13.08 -14.28
N GLU A 305 -4.01 -12.81 -14.80
CA GLU A 305 -4.26 -12.29 -16.15
C GLU A 305 -5.01 -10.96 -16.11
N LYS A 306 -5.54 -10.54 -14.94
CA LYS A 306 -6.06 -9.20 -14.68
C LYS A 306 -6.36 -9.00 -13.20
N VAL A 307 -5.63 -8.11 -12.54
CA VAL A 307 -6.11 -7.50 -11.30
C VAL A 307 -7.10 -6.40 -11.72
N GLY A 308 -8.35 -6.54 -11.32
CA GLY A 308 -9.41 -5.59 -11.73
C GLY A 308 -10.67 -5.61 -10.87
N PHE A 309 -10.75 -6.51 -9.87
CA PHE A 309 -11.86 -6.50 -8.93
C PHE A 309 -11.55 -5.59 -7.75
N THR A 310 -12.45 -4.66 -7.49
CA THR A 310 -12.36 -3.65 -6.44
C THR A 310 -13.47 -3.86 -5.42
N VAL A 311 -13.44 -3.07 -4.35
CA VAL A 311 -14.53 -3.06 -3.35
C VAL A 311 -15.88 -2.67 -3.95
N LYS A 312 -15.90 -1.97 -5.08
CA LYS A 312 -17.13 -1.66 -5.83
C LYS A 312 -17.73 -2.90 -6.46
N ASP A 313 -16.91 -3.79 -7.01
CA ASP A 313 -17.38 -5.05 -7.60
C ASP A 313 -17.91 -6.00 -6.54
N PHE A 314 -17.33 -5.95 -5.34
CA PHE A 314 -17.72 -6.80 -4.22
C PHE A 314 -18.99 -6.31 -3.50
N ALA A 315 -19.03 -5.04 -3.09
CA ALA A 315 -20.05 -4.51 -2.20
C ALA A 315 -20.81 -3.31 -2.77
N GLY A 316 -20.50 -2.87 -3.99
CA GLY A 316 -21.15 -1.72 -4.62
C GLY A 316 -22.65 -1.92 -4.77
N ILE A 317 -23.42 -0.95 -4.28
CA ILE A 317 -24.85 -0.83 -4.54
C ILE A 317 -24.98 -0.17 -5.91
N ASN A 318 -24.76 -0.93 -6.98
CA ASN A 318 -24.98 -0.41 -8.32
C ASN A 318 -26.40 0.16 -8.42
N LYS A 319 -26.52 1.39 -8.91
CA LYS A 319 -27.76 1.91 -9.50
C LYS A 319 -28.08 1.03 -10.70
N ALA A 320 -28.97 0.06 -10.52
CA ALA A 320 -29.74 -0.45 -11.63
C ALA A 320 -30.56 0.72 -12.20
N HIS A 321 -30.43 0.95 -13.51
CA HIS A 321 -31.18 1.87 -14.37
C HIS A 321 -30.81 3.36 -14.30
N LEU A 322 -30.03 3.79 -15.31
CA LEU A 322 -30.48 4.83 -16.25
C LEU A 322 -30.16 4.35 -17.67
#